data_AF-A0A971KL98-F1
#
_entry.id   AF-A0A971KL98-F1
#
_cell.length_a   1.000
_cell.length_b   1.000
_cell.length_c   1.000
_cell.angle_alpha   90.00
_cell.angle_beta   90.00
_cell.angle_gamma   90.00
#
_symmetry.space_group_name_H-M   'P 1'
#
loop_
_entity.id
_entity.type
_entity.pdbx_description
1 polymer ?
#
loop_
_entity_poly.entity_id
_entity_poly.type
_entity_poly.pdbx_seq_one_letter_code
_entity_poly.pdbx_strand_id
1 'polypeptide(L)'
;MDIRMEKLNGIEATREIIEYDPEAKILLITTFQDDEYILSAINLGCKGYILKQNIEGIIPAIKAVYSGNLVFDSKIVSSFQKPTRKNFKEELTEREMDILLLVAEGLNNKEIAEKLYLSEGTVRNYISSMLEKLNLRDRTQLAIYYYKK
;
A
#
# COMPACT_ATOMS: atom_id res chain seq x y z
N MET A 1 12.05 -0.89 -19.34
CA MET A 1 10.59 -0.86 -19.48
C MET A 1 10.07 0.49 -19.00
N ASP A 2 9.13 1.12 -19.70
CA ASP A 2 8.47 2.35 -19.22
C ASP A 2 7.16 1.99 -18.50
N ILE A 3 6.76 2.75 -17.49
CA ILE A 3 5.52 2.48 -16.75
C ILE A 3 4.27 2.89 -17.54
N ARG A 4 4.31 4.04 -18.24
CA ARG A 4 3.18 4.47 -19.07
C ARG A 4 3.42 4.08 -20.53
N MET A 5 2.68 3.08 -20.98
CA MET A 5 2.57 2.73 -22.40
C MET A 5 1.09 2.70 -22.78
N GLU A 6 0.76 2.96 -24.05
CA GLU A 6 -0.63 3.23 -24.48
C GLU A 6 -1.61 2.06 -24.30
N LYS A 7 -1.13 0.81 -24.38
CA LYS A 7 -1.99 -0.39 -24.40
C LYS A 7 -1.96 -1.19 -23.10
N LEU A 8 -0.75 -1.49 -22.63
CA LEU A 8 -0.48 -2.27 -21.41
C LEU A 8 0.50 -1.47 -20.58
N ASN A 9 0.24 -1.24 -19.29
CA ASN A 9 1.18 -0.47 -18.50
C ASN A 9 2.46 -1.30 -18.23
N GLY A 10 3.56 -0.64 -17.88
CA GLY A 10 4.84 -1.29 -17.66
C GLY A 10 4.87 -2.25 -16.47
N ILE A 11 3.99 -2.08 -15.48
CA ILE A 11 3.87 -2.96 -14.33
C ILE A 11 3.17 -4.26 -14.73
N GLU A 12 2.07 -4.20 -15.47
CA GLU A 12 1.44 -5.42 -16.01
C GLU A 12 2.33 -6.11 -17.03
N ALA A 13 3.00 -5.37 -17.91
CA ALA A 13 3.98 -5.94 -18.83
C ALA A 13 5.13 -6.64 -18.08
N THR A 14 5.59 -6.08 -16.97
CA THR A 14 6.61 -6.70 -16.11
C THR A 14 6.10 -8.02 -15.53
N ARG A 15 4.84 -8.06 -15.06
CA ARG A 15 4.22 -9.28 -14.55
C ARG A 15 4.18 -10.37 -15.61
N GLU A 16 3.64 -10.08 -16.79
CA GLU A 16 3.52 -11.05 -17.88
C GLU A 16 4.90 -11.59 -18.31
N ILE A 17 5.90 -10.72 -18.40
CA ILE A 17 7.27 -11.13 -18.76
C ILE A 17 7.86 -12.05 -17.70
N ILE A 18 7.71 -11.76 -16.41
CA ILE A 18 8.26 -12.58 -15.32
C ILE A 18 7.52 -13.91 -15.18
N GLU A 19 6.20 -13.93 -15.40
CA GLU A 19 5.42 -15.18 -15.45
C GLU A 19 5.85 -16.09 -16.61
N TYR A 20 6.23 -15.50 -17.74
CA TYR A 20 6.74 -16.23 -18.91
C TYR A 20 8.21 -16.65 -18.77
N ASP A 21 9.05 -15.76 -18.25
CA ASP A 21 10.49 -15.95 -18.04
C ASP A 21 10.90 -15.43 -16.64
N PRO A 22 10.96 -16.32 -15.64
CA PRO A 22 11.33 -15.96 -14.27
C PRO A 22 12.75 -15.37 -14.12
N GLU A 23 13.63 -15.61 -15.10
CA GLU A 23 15.01 -15.10 -15.10
C GLU A 23 15.13 -13.72 -15.78
N ALA A 24 14.03 -13.19 -16.31
CA ALA A 24 14.01 -11.90 -16.98
C ALA A 24 14.46 -10.76 -16.05
N LYS A 25 15.44 -9.99 -16.52
CA LYS A 25 16.00 -8.84 -15.80
C LYS A 25 15.31 -7.57 -16.24
N ILE A 26 14.34 -7.12 -15.46
CA ILE A 26 13.54 -5.93 -15.78
C ILE A 26 14.07 -4.72 -15.02
N LEU A 27 14.30 -3.64 -15.75
CA LEU A 27 14.60 -2.31 -15.23
C LEU A 27 13.50 -1.34 -15.69
N LEU A 28 12.78 -0.75 -14.74
CA LEU A 28 11.78 0.27 -15.01
C LEU A 28 12.44 1.65 -15.09
N ILE A 29 12.10 2.41 -16.12
CA ILE A 29 12.59 3.78 -16.34
C ILE A 29 11.38 4.68 -16.56
N THR A 30 11.11 5.57 -15.61
CA THR A 30 9.81 6.27 -15.52
C THR A 30 9.94 7.70 -15.00
N THR A 31 8.97 8.57 -15.26
CA THR A 31 8.90 9.89 -14.61
C THR A 31 8.24 9.85 -13.24
N PHE A 32 7.63 8.72 -12.86
CA PHE A 32 6.78 8.62 -11.67
C PHE A 32 7.57 8.21 -10.42
N GLN A 33 7.25 8.85 -9.30
CA GLN A 33 7.75 8.56 -7.96
C GLN A 33 6.64 8.03 -7.04
N ASP A 34 5.56 7.50 -7.61
CA ASP A 34 4.42 7.03 -6.83
C ASP A 34 4.80 5.76 -6.03
N ASP A 35 4.56 5.80 -4.73
CA ASP A 35 4.88 4.71 -3.80
C ASP A 35 4.17 3.40 -4.20
N GLU A 36 2.95 3.45 -4.75
CA GLU A 36 2.21 2.26 -5.17
C GLU A 36 2.85 1.56 -6.38
N TYR A 37 3.29 2.34 -7.38
CA TYR A 37 3.99 1.79 -8.55
C TYR A 37 5.34 1.20 -8.18
N ILE A 38 6.05 1.88 -7.29
CA ILE A 38 7.34 1.46 -6.76
C ILE A 38 7.19 0.13 -6.00
N LEU A 39 6.24 0.03 -5.07
CA LEU A 39 5.97 -1.20 -4.31
C LEU A 39 5.56 -2.34 -5.23
N SER A 40 4.67 -2.06 -6.19
CA SER A 40 4.22 -3.06 -7.16
C SER A 40 5.38 -3.61 -8.00
N ALA A 41 6.28 -2.75 -8.47
CA ALA A 41 7.46 -3.17 -9.22
C ALA A 41 8.39 -4.09 -8.41
N ILE A 42 8.64 -3.76 -7.15
CA ILE A 42 9.48 -4.57 -6.27
C ILE A 42 8.83 -5.93 -5.99
N ASN A 43 7.54 -5.94 -5.66
CA ASN A 43 6.82 -7.18 -5.36
C ASN A 43 6.75 -8.14 -6.57
N LEU A 44 6.77 -7.60 -7.79
CA LEU A 44 6.87 -8.40 -9.01
C LEU A 44 8.27 -8.96 -9.27
N GLY A 45 9.29 -8.56 -8.50
CA GLY A 45 10.66 -9.03 -8.67
C GLY A 45 11.49 -8.22 -9.67
N CYS A 46 11.04 -7.01 -10.01
CA CYS A 46 11.78 -6.10 -10.89
C CYS A 46 13.18 -5.80 -10.31
N LYS A 47 14.21 -5.89 -11.14
CA LYS A 47 15.61 -5.77 -10.71
C LYS A 47 16.09 -4.32 -10.63
N GLY A 48 15.32 -3.37 -11.18
CA GLY A 48 15.55 -1.98 -10.85
C GLY A 48 14.43 -1.03 -11.22
N TYR A 49 14.54 0.18 -10.67
CA TYR A 49 13.64 1.31 -10.91
C TYR A 49 14.45 2.60 -10.91
N ILE A 50 14.47 3.29 -12.04
CA ILE A 50 15.18 4.57 -12.25
C ILE A 50 14.21 5.63 -12.74
N LEU A 51 14.44 6.86 -12.29
CA LEU A 51 13.70 8.01 -12.78
C LEU A 51 14.29 8.51 -14.09
N LYS A 52 13.45 8.82 -15.08
CA LYS A 52 13.86 9.36 -16.39
C LYS A 52 14.65 10.68 -16.28
N GLN A 53 14.51 11.39 -15.16
CA GLN A 53 15.28 12.61 -14.86
C GLN A 53 16.76 12.30 -14.56
N ASN A 54 17.09 11.09 -14.12
CA ASN A 54 18.44 10.65 -13.80
C ASN A 54 19.09 9.97 -15.02
N ILE A 55 19.33 10.75 -16.07
CA ILE A 55 19.83 10.24 -17.36
C ILE A 55 21.22 9.59 -17.21
N GLU A 56 22.10 10.21 -16.43
CA GLU A 56 23.46 9.71 -16.19
C GLU A 56 23.47 8.35 -15.47
N GLY A 57 22.47 8.10 -14.62
CA GLY A 57 22.31 6.84 -13.89
C GLY A 57 21.79 5.67 -14.74
N ILE A 58 21.24 5.90 -15.94
CA ILE A 58 20.60 4.85 -16.75
C ILE A 58 21.62 3.79 -17.21
N ILE A 59 22.75 4.21 -17.79
CA ILE A 59 23.76 3.26 -18.31
C ILE A 59 24.36 2.41 -17.18
N PRO A 60 24.80 2.98 -16.05
CA PRO A 60 25.23 2.20 -14.89
C PRO A 60 24.15 1.24 -14.39
N ALA A 61 22.89 1.68 -14.33
CA ALA A 61 21.78 0.85 -13.88
C ALA A 61 21.55 -0.37 -14.77
N ILE A 62 21.58 -0.20 -16.10
CA ILE A 62 21.44 -1.32 -17.05
C ILE A 62 22.54 -2.36 -16.82
N LYS A 63 23.81 -1.91 -16.71
CA LYS A 63 24.94 -2.82 -16.47
C LYS A 63 24.82 -3.56 -15.15
N ALA A 64 24.43 -2.86 -14.09
CA ALA A 64 24.27 -3.46 -12.76
C ALA A 64 23.13 -4.48 -12.73
N VAL A 65 21.96 -4.16 -13.31
CA VAL A 65 20.83 -5.09 -13.46
C VAL A 65 21.22 -6.31 -14.29
N TYR A 66 21.94 -6.11 -15.39
CA TYR A 66 22.44 -7.20 -16.21
C TYR A 66 23.35 -8.16 -15.43
N SER A 67 24.19 -7.64 -14.54
CA SER A 67 25.03 -8.43 -13.63
C SER A 67 24.26 -9.05 -12.44
N GLY A 68 22.95 -8.86 -12.35
CA GLY A 68 22.09 -9.43 -11.30
C GLY A 68 21.95 -8.56 -10.05
N ASN A 69 22.48 -7.33 -10.06
CA ASN A 69 22.33 -6.41 -8.93
C ASN A 69 20.97 -5.69 -8.97
N LEU A 70 20.50 -5.33 -7.77
CA LEU A 70 19.34 -4.47 -7.62
C LEU A 70 19.73 -2.99 -7.74
N VAL A 71 18.96 -2.21 -8.49
CA VAL A 71 19.23 -0.78 -8.69
C VAL A 71 17.99 0.05 -8.45
N PHE A 72 18.07 0.96 -7.47
CA PHE A 72 17.00 1.90 -7.16
C PHE A 72 17.58 3.30 -7.02
N ASP A 73 16.88 4.29 -7.57
CA ASP A 73 17.21 5.70 -7.31
C ASP A 73 17.05 6.01 -5.80
N SER A 74 17.95 6.79 -5.22
CA SER A 74 17.95 7.08 -3.79
C SER A 74 16.66 7.77 -3.32
N LYS A 75 16.01 8.54 -4.20
CA LYS A 75 14.70 9.16 -3.93
C LYS A 75 13.62 8.11 -3.67
N ILE A 76 13.67 6.98 -4.37
CA ILE A 76 12.74 5.86 -4.19
C ILE A 76 13.00 5.18 -2.85
N VAL A 77 14.28 4.94 -2.52
CA VAL A 77 14.69 4.34 -1.23
C VAL A 77 14.18 5.18 -0.04
N SER A 78 14.19 6.51 -0.16
CA SER A 78 13.71 7.41 0.89
C SER A 78 12.20 7.34 1.15
N SER A 79 11.38 7.02 0.14
CA SER A 79 9.95 6.76 0.32
C SER A 79 9.66 5.56 1.21
N PHE A 80 10.55 4.55 1.23
CA PHE A 80 10.43 3.38 2.10
C PHE A 80 10.94 3.59 3.52
N GLN A 81 11.78 4.61 3.75
CA GLN A 81 12.25 4.94 5.10
C GLN A 81 11.17 5.62 5.94
N LYS A 82 10.09 6.09 5.31
CA LYS A 82 8.83 6.32 6.02
C LYS A 82 8.20 4.94 6.19
N PRO A 83 7.98 4.45 7.43
CA PRO A 83 7.34 3.17 7.63
C PRO A 83 5.93 3.25 7.05
N THR A 84 5.76 2.78 5.82
CA THR A 84 4.47 2.47 5.24
C THR A 84 3.96 1.21 5.93
N ARG A 85 3.47 1.39 7.16
CA ARG A 85 2.48 0.50 7.74
C ARG A 85 1.25 0.58 6.85
N LYS A 86 1.17 -0.20 5.76
CA LYS A 86 -0.06 -0.38 4.98
C LYS A 86 0.16 -1.47 3.94
N ASN A 87 -0.03 -2.72 4.36
CA ASN A 87 -0.48 -3.86 3.53
C ASN A 87 -0.58 -5.16 4.35
N PHE A 88 -0.95 -5.08 5.62
CA PHE A 88 -1.87 -6.09 6.13
C PHE A 88 -3.25 -5.54 5.81
N LYS A 89 -4.16 -6.37 5.28
CA LYS A 89 -5.55 -6.23 5.70
C LYS A 89 -5.46 -6.21 7.23
N GLU A 90 -5.49 -5.03 7.85
CA GLU A 90 -5.55 -4.96 9.30
C GLU A 90 -6.95 -5.49 9.63
N GLU A 91 -7.02 -6.81 9.78
CA GLU A 91 -8.17 -7.43 10.41
C GLU A 91 -8.34 -6.70 11.72
N LEU A 92 -9.52 -6.08 11.86
CA LEU A 92 -9.92 -5.48 13.10
C LEU A 92 -9.69 -6.51 14.19
N THR A 93 -9.02 -6.11 15.25
CA THR A 93 -8.91 -6.93 16.46
C THR A 93 -10.31 -7.33 16.93
N GLU A 94 -10.44 -8.42 17.69
CA GLU A 94 -11.74 -8.85 18.24
C GLU A 94 -12.45 -7.68 18.94
N ARG A 95 -11.67 -6.86 19.65
CA ARG A 95 -12.20 -5.69 20.35
C ARG A 95 -12.69 -4.58 19.42
N GLU A 96 -11.99 -4.33 18.32
CA GLU A 96 -12.42 -3.39 17.30
C GLU A 96 -13.67 -3.91 16.57
N MET A 97 -13.76 -5.21 16.36
CA MET A 97 -14.94 -5.86 15.79
C MET A 97 -16.17 -5.71 16.70
N ASP A 98 -16.02 -5.89 18.02
CA ASP A 98 -17.10 -5.64 18.98
C ASP A 98 -17.62 -4.20 18.89
N ILE A 99 -16.70 -3.23 18.81
CA ILE A 99 -17.06 -1.81 18.69
C ILE A 99 -17.72 -1.54 17.34
N LEU A 100 -17.19 -2.11 16.25
CA LEU A 100 -17.76 -1.98 14.91
C LEU A 100 -19.21 -2.50 14.86
N LEU A 101 -19.49 -3.65 15.47
CA LEU A 101 -20.84 -4.21 15.58
C LEU A 101 -21.79 -3.22 16.27
N LEU A 102 -21.41 -2.69 17.44
CA LEU A 102 -22.26 -1.76 18.18
C LEU A 102 -22.43 -0.41 17.45
N VAL A 103 -21.43 0.03 16.69
CA VAL A 103 -21.56 1.18 15.78
C VAL A 103 -22.58 0.88 14.69
N ALA A 104 -22.58 -0.32 14.11
CA ALA A 104 -23.51 -0.76 13.08
C ALA A 104 -24.94 -0.98 13.61
N GLU A 105 -25.09 -1.27 14.90
CA GLU A 105 -26.36 -1.25 15.65
C GLU A 105 -26.88 0.18 15.92
N GLY A 106 -26.08 1.21 15.64
CA GLY A 106 -26.47 2.61 15.77
C GLY A 106 -26.25 3.21 17.17
N LEU A 107 -25.54 2.51 18.06
CA LEU A 107 -25.26 3.03 19.40
C LEU A 107 -24.31 4.25 19.33
N ASN A 108 -24.32 5.10 20.34
CA ASN A 108 -23.37 6.20 20.51
C ASN A 108 -22.18 5.81 21.39
N ASN A 109 -21.16 6.68 21.51
CA ASN A 109 -19.93 6.35 22.25
C ASN A 109 -20.16 6.05 23.74
N LYS A 110 -21.16 6.68 24.36
CA LYS A 110 -21.50 6.49 25.78
C LYS A 110 -22.15 5.11 25.98
N GLU A 111 -23.10 4.75 25.11
CA GLU A 111 -23.77 3.44 25.15
C GLU A 111 -22.79 2.29 24.88
N ILE A 112 -21.87 2.47 23.92
CA ILE A 112 -20.80 1.49 23.65
C ILE A 112 -19.88 1.35 24.85
N ALA A 113 -19.51 2.47 25.48
CA ALA A 113 -18.65 2.48 26.66
C ALA A 113 -19.29 1.71 27.82
N GLU A 114 -20.59 1.89 28.05
CA GLU A 114 -21.36 1.15 29.06
C GLU A 114 -21.44 -0.35 28.74
N LYS A 115 -21.76 -0.73 27.49
CA LYS A 115 -21.85 -2.15 27.09
C LYS A 115 -20.52 -2.90 27.17
N LEU A 116 -19.42 -2.23 26.82
CA LEU A 116 -18.10 -2.86 26.75
C LEU A 116 -17.25 -2.61 28.00
N TYR A 117 -17.78 -1.94 29.03
CA TYR A 117 -17.05 -1.56 30.24
C TYR A 117 -15.77 -0.74 29.93
N LEU A 118 -15.90 0.23 29.01
CA LEU A 118 -14.83 1.14 28.59
C LEU A 118 -15.13 2.57 29.02
N SER A 119 -14.14 3.45 28.92
CA SER A 119 -14.42 4.89 28.98
C SER A 119 -14.90 5.41 27.62
N GLU A 120 -15.71 6.47 27.59
CA GLU A 120 -16.14 7.09 26.33
C GLU A 120 -14.94 7.58 25.49
N GLY A 121 -13.88 8.08 26.16
CA GLY A 121 -12.64 8.47 25.49
C GLY A 121 -11.93 7.29 24.83
N THR A 122 -11.94 6.13 25.47
CA THR A 122 -11.38 4.88 24.91
C THR A 122 -12.16 4.46 23.66
N VAL A 123 -13.49 4.51 23.69
CA VAL A 123 -14.32 4.19 22.51
C VAL A 123 -14.03 5.16 21.36
N ARG A 124 -13.92 6.46 21.65
CA ARG A 124 -13.57 7.48 20.64
C ARG A 124 -12.22 7.16 19.99
N ASN A 125 -11.22 6.76 20.78
CA ASN A 125 -9.90 6.41 20.27
C ASN A 125 -9.95 5.15 19.38
N TYR A 126 -10.70 4.12 19.77
CA TYR A 126 -10.90 2.94 18.93
C TYR A 126 -11.56 3.31 17.60
N ILE A 127 -12.60 4.13 17.61
CA ILE A 127 -13.26 4.57 16.37
C ILE A 127 -12.30 5.36 15.49
N SER A 128 -11.55 6.31 16.05
CA SER A 128 -10.54 7.07 15.29
C SER A 128 -9.49 6.14 14.66
N SER A 129 -9.00 5.16 15.42
CA SER A 129 -8.04 4.18 14.92
C SER A 129 -8.64 3.33 13.82
N MET A 130 -9.87 2.81 13.98
CA MET A 130 -10.54 2.01 12.95
C MET A 130 -10.80 2.80 11.67
N LEU A 131 -11.21 4.07 11.76
CA LEU A 131 -11.39 4.93 10.59
C LEU A 131 -10.07 5.11 9.83
N GLU A 132 -8.96 5.31 10.53
CA GLU A 132 -7.63 5.42 9.93
C GLU A 132 -7.18 4.09 9.29
N LYS A 133 -7.37 2.97 9.99
CA LYS A 133 -7.02 1.62 9.53
C LYS A 133 -7.79 1.22 8.28
N LEU A 134 -9.10 1.48 8.27
CA LEU A 134 -10.01 1.12 7.17
C LEU A 134 -10.08 2.19 6.07
N ASN A 135 -9.36 3.31 6.23
CA ASN A 135 -9.37 4.46 5.33
C ASN A 135 -10.79 5.03 5.10
N LEU A 136 -11.55 5.17 6.18
CA LEU A 136 -12.92 5.68 6.20
C LEU A 136 -12.95 7.10 6.76
N ARG A 137 -13.91 7.91 6.27
CA ARG A 137 -14.00 9.34 6.58
C ARG A 137 -14.81 9.64 7.83
N ASP A 138 -15.80 8.81 8.13
CA ASP A 138 -16.75 9.07 9.20
C ASP A 138 -17.40 7.79 9.75
N ARG A 139 -18.07 7.94 10.90
CA ARG A 139 -18.78 6.87 11.61
C ARG A 139 -19.84 6.19 10.73
N THR A 140 -20.50 6.93 9.85
CA THR A 140 -21.54 6.38 8.97
C THR A 140 -20.93 5.39 7.99
N GLN A 141 -19.77 5.72 7.43
CA GLN A 141 -19.01 4.80 6.60
C GLN A 141 -18.56 3.57 7.38
N LEU A 142 -18.19 3.72 8.65
CA LEU A 142 -17.85 2.60 9.54
C LEU A 142 -19.04 1.64 9.74
N ALA A 143 -20.25 2.18 9.96
CA ALA A 143 -21.47 1.36 10.04
C ALA A 143 -21.80 0.67 8.71
N ILE A 144 -21.69 1.36 7.58
CA ILE A 144 -21.92 0.79 6.24
C ILE A 144 -20.88 -0.30 5.92
N TYR A 145 -19.63 -0.12 6.36
CA TYR A 145 -18.55 -1.09 6.15
C TYR A 145 -18.89 -2.46 6.76
N TYR A 146 -19.52 -2.50 7.94
CA TYR A 146 -19.95 -3.75 8.57
C TYR A 146 -20.92 -4.55 7.69
N TYR A 147 -21.90 -3.90 7.07
CA TYR A 147 -22.92 -4.55 6.23
C TYR A 147 -22.49 -4.87 4.80
N LYS A 148 -21.45 -4.19 4.30
CA LYS A 148 -20.89 -4.44 2.96
C LYS A 148 -19.78 -5.48 2.94
N LYS A 149 -19.37 -5.96 4.11
CA LYS A 149 -18.32 -6.98 4.28
C LYS A 149 -18.81 -8.36 3.86
#